data_AF-A0AAD5VHI7-F1
#
_entry.id   AF-A0AAD5VHI7-F1
#
_cell.length_a   1.000
_cell.length_b   1.000
_cell.length_c   1.000
_cell.angle_alpha   90.00
_cell.angle_beta   90.00
_cell.angle_gamma   90.00
#
_symmetry.space_group_name_H-M   'P 1'
#
loop_
_entity.id
_entity.type
_entity.pdbx_description
1 polymer ?
#
loop_
_entity_poly.entity_id
_entity_poly.type
_entity_poly.pdbx_seq_one_letter_code
_entity_poly.pdbx_strand_id
1 'polypeptide(L)'
;MAFPYPVILGAVSSQWRELVWSTPSLWTFFTSTEKLRRQEKDVSSRLLLHLQKSKDLPLELEINMPPYNIRKTLFSPRVDPFLLESLPRIKRLFLWAPSNTWFAFLNKLSSIVELTIILPSGGTPNNPAVALTNCRSLRRLYFCGGSDVLPSPKPPLKFITNLHFAALPIDICVEIFLQISTLNKIGMFYPAPPTKPIPNDGFGNL
;
A
#
# COMPACT_ATOMS: atom_id res chain seq x y z
N MET A 1 -3.83 -13.36 -9.90
CA MET A 1 -5.19 -13.25 -9.33
C MET A 1 -5.12 -13.72 -7.89
N ALA A 2 -5.34 -12.84 -6.92
CA ALA A 2 -5.47 -13.23 -5.52
C ALA A 2 -6.95 -13.11 -5.14
N PHE A 3 -7.65 -14.25 -5.06
CA PHE A 3 -9.02 -14.30 -4.55
C PHE A 3 -9.02 -14.16 -3.01
N PRO A 4 -10.13 -13.75 -2.37
CA PRO A 4 -10.29 -13.81 -0.92
C PRO A 4 -10.33 -15.26 -0.43
N TYR A 5 -9.17 -15.89 -0.41
CA TYR A 5 -8.98 -17.31 -0.14
C TYR A 5 -9.64 -17.76 1.17
N PRO A 6 -9.53 -17.02 2.31
CA PRO A 6 -10.10 -17.50 3.57
C PRO A 6 -11.64 -17.57 3.56
N VAL A 7 -12.31 -16.55 3.01
CA VAL A 7 -13.77 -16.49 3.04
C VAL A 7 -14.38 -17.59 2.15
N ILE A 8 -13.79 -17.81 0.97
CA ILE A 8 -14.24 -18.85 0.04
C ILE A 8 -14.00 -20.24 0.65
N LEU A 9 -12.85 -20.48 1.27
CA LEU A 9 -12.58 -21.74 1.94
C LEU A 9 -13.60 -22.04 3.05
N GLY A 10 -13.97 -21.04 3.86
CA GLY A 10 -15.00 -21.20 4.89
C GLY A 10 -16.43 -21.37 4.38
N ALA A 11 -16.66 -21.19 3.07
CA ALA A 11 -17.95 -21.45 2.46
C ALA A 11 -18.14 -22.93 2.07
N VAL A 12 -17.07 -23.72 1.99
CA VAL A 12 -17.10 -25.12 1.52
C VAL A 12 -17.88 -26.04 2.46
N SER A 13 -17.62 -25.95 3.77
CA SER A 13 -18.34 -26.71 4.82
C SER A 13 -18.15 -26.04 6.19
N SER A 14 -18.89 -26.50 7.20
CA SER A 14 -18.75 -26.05 8.59
C SER A 14 -17.34 -26.32 9.14
N GLN A 15 -16.78 -27.50 8.86
CA GLN A 15 -15.45 -27.88 9.32
C GLN A 15 -14.36 -26.97 8.73
N TRP A 16 -14.45 -26.68 7.43
CA TRP A 16 -13.51 -25.76 6.77
C TRP A 16 -13.65 -24.33 7.32
N ARG A 17 -14.87 -23.89 7.62
CA ARG A 17 -15.09 -22.59 8.27
C ARG A 17 -14.42 -22.51 9.63
N GLU A 18 -14.58 -23.53 10.46
CA GLU A 18 -13.95 -23.57 11.78
C GLU A 18 -12.42 -23.52 11.67
N LEU A 19 -11.84 -24.32 10.77
CA LEU A 19 -10.41 -24.34 10.53
C LEU A 19 -9.91 -22.97 10.06
N VAL A 20 -10.58 -22.35 9.09
CA VAL A 20 -10.15 -21.05 8.57
C VAL A 20 -10.30 -19.94 9.61
N TRP A 21 -11.38 -19.95 10.42
CA TRP A 21 -11.64 -18.91 11.41
C TRP A 21 -10.74 -19.04 12.65
N SER A 22 -10.21 -20.23 12.90
CA SER A 22 -9.26 -20.53 13.99
C SER A 22 -7.79 -20.42 13.59
N THR A 23 -7.47 -20.22 12.30
CA THR A 23 -6.09 -20.16 11.78
C THR A 23 -5.69 -18.73 11.39
N PRO A 24 -5.03 -17.94 12.27
CA PRO A 24 -4.72 -16.52 12.02
C PRO A 24 -3.80 -16.28 10.82
N SER A 25 -2.92 -17.23 10.50
CA SER A 25 -1.95 -17.12 9.40
C SER A 25 -2.61 -17.03 8.02
N LEU A 26 -3.87 -17.46 7.87
CA LEU A 26 -4.63 -17.30 6.63
C LEU A 26 -5.10 -15.86 6.39
N TRP A 27 -5.05 -15.00 7.41
CA TRP A 27 -5.60 -13.65 7.39
C TRP A 27 -4.52 -12.57 7.31
N THR A 28 -3.24 -12.95 7.13
CA THR A 28 -2.10 -12.03 7.13
C THR A 28 -1.91 -11.27 5.83
N PHE A 29 -2.53 -11.72 4.75
CA PHE A 29 -2.46 -11.08 3.43
C PHE A 29 -3.83 -10.54 3.03
N PHE A 30 -3.89 -9.24 2.71
CA PHE A 30 -5.09 -8.59 2.21
C PHE A 30 -4.79 -7.83 0.92
N THR A 31 -5.70 -7.94 -0.05
CA THR A 31 -5.64 -7.15 -1.30
C THR A 31 -7.01 -6.62 -1.67
N SER A 32 -7.10 -5.33 -1.95
CA SER A 32 -8.29 -4.70 -2.52
C SER A 32 -8.20 -4.73 -4.05
N THR A 33 -8.38 -5.91 -4.64
CA THR A 33 -8.37 -6.07 -6.10
C THR A 33 -9.48 -5.26 -6.77
N GLU A 34 -9.24 -4.81 -8.01
CA GLU A 34 -10.12 -3.90 -8.76
C GLU A 34 -11.59 -4.34 -8.88
N LYS A 35 -11.86 -5.66 -8.93
CA LYS A 35 -13.22 -6.19 -9.02
C LYS A 35 -14.12 -5.75 -7.85
N LEU A 36 -13.52 -5.39 -6.72
CA LEU A 36 -14.23 -5.00 -5.49
C LEU A 36 -14.45 -3.49 -5.38
N ARG A 37 -13.93 -2.68 -6.32
CA ARG A 37 -14.09 -1.22 -6.30
C ARG A 37 -15.54 -0.77 -6.39
N ARG A 38 -16.42 -1.59 -7.00
CA ARG A 38 -17.85 -1.27 -7.09
C ARG A 38 -18.57 -1.37 -5.73
N GLN A 39 -17.95 -1.93 -4.69
CA GLN A 39 -18.54 -2.12 -3.37
C GLN A 39 -17.58 -1.75 -2.23
N GLU A 40 -17.38 -0.46 -2.01
CA GLU A 40 -16.53 0.05 -0.93
C GLU A 40 -16.86 -0.54 0.46
N LYS A 41 -18.16 -0.75 0.73
CA LYS A 41 -18.63 -1.37 1.98
C LYS A 41 -18.10 -2.79 2.17
N ASP A 42 -17.95 -3.56 1.09
CA ASP A 42 -17.39 -4.92 1.14
C ASP A 42 -15.90 -4.89 1.43
N VAL A 43 -15.15 -4.00 0.76
CA VAL A 43 -13.69 -3.88 0.97
C VAL A 43 -13.36 -3.48 2.40
N SER A 44 -14.08 -2.50 2.98
CA SER A 44 -13.88 -2.09 4.38
C SER A 44 -14.15 -3.22 5.37
N SER A 45 -15.25 -3.95 5.18
CA SER A 45 -15.63 -5.05 6.07
C SER A 45 -14.62 -6.19 6.00
N ARG A 46 -14.10 -6.48 4.80
CA ARG A 46 -13.09 -7.52 4.59
C ARG A 46 -11.72 -7.12 5.14
N LEU A 47 -11.28 -5.89 4.93
CA LEU A 47 -10.03 -5.40 5.52
C LEU A 47 -10.11 -5.49 7.05
N LEU A 48 -11.22 -5.00 7.64
CA LEU A 48 -11.45 -5.11 9.07
C LEU A 48 -11.37 -6.56 9.57
N LEU A 49 -12.00 -7.49 8.85
CA LEU A 49 -11.96 -8.91 9.19
C LEU A 49 -10.52 -9.46 9.16
N HIS A 50 -9.70 -9.10 8.17
CA HIS A 50 -8.30 -9.51 8.10
C HIS A 50 -7.49 -8.94 9.27
N LEU A 51 -7.67 -7.66 9.58
CA LEU A 51 -6.99 -7.02 10.72
C LEU A 51 -7.34 -7.72 12.04
N GLN A 52 -8.61 -8.06 12.25
CA GLN A 52 -9.06 -8.72 13.48
C GLN A 52 -8.61 -10.18 13.58
N LYS A 53 -8.68 -10.94 12.48
CA LYS A 53 -8.40 -12.39 12.49
C LYS A 53 -6.92 -12.74 12.44
N SER A 54 -6.08 -11.86 11.92
CA SER A 54 -4.62 -12.06 11.89
C SER A 54 -3.94 -11.94 13.27
N LYS A 55 -4.65 -11.42 14.29
CA LYS A 55 -4.12 -11.23 15.66
C LYS A 55 -2.81 -10.42 15.63
N ASP A 56 -1.74 -10.91 16.25
CA ASP A 56 -0.43 -10.25 16.31
C ASP A 56 0.51 -10.64 15.16
N LEU A 57 0.04 -11.42 14.19
CA LEU A 57 0.89 -11.87 13.09
C LEU A 57 1.27 -10.71 12.14
N PRO A 58 2.46 -10.80 11.51
CA PRO A 58 2.89 -9.86 10.49
C PRO A 58 1.89 -9.73 9.34
N LEU A 59 1.67 -8.50 8.86
CA LEU A 59 0.70 -8.21 7.80
C LEU A 59 1.35 -7.84 6.47
N GLU A 60 0.67 -8.20 5.39
CA GLU A 60 0.92 -7.79 4.02
C GLU A 60 -0.35 -7.20 3.45
N LEU A 61 -0.33 -5.90 3.14
CA LEU A 61 -1.51 -5.16 2.68
C LEU A 61 -1.28 -4.56 1.29
N GLU A 62 -2.20 -4.83 0.38
CA GLU A 62 -2.31 -4.15 -0.92
C GLU A 62 -3.62 -3.34 -0.96
N ILE A 63 -3.49 -2.03 -0.86
CA ILE A 63 -4.62 -1.11 -0.76
C ILE A 63 -4.65 -0.23 -2.01
N ASN A 64 -5.74 -0.37 -2.73
CA ASN A 64 -6.04 0.35 -3.95
C ASN A 64 -7.22 1.30 -3.69
N MET A 65 -6.91 2.59 -3.57
CA MET A 65 -7.90 3.62 -3.31
C MET A 65 -8.38 4.24 -4.62
N PRO A 66 -9.65 4.65 -4.73
CA PRO A 66 -10.08 5.43 -5.89
C PRO A 66 -9.33 6.78 -5.93
N PRO A 67 -8.95 7.28 -7.12
CA PRO A 67 -8.06 8.44 -7.26
C PRO A 67 -8.69 9.77 -6.79
N TYR A 68 -10.00 9.79 -6.53
CA TYR A 68 -10.74 10.97 -6.07
C TYR A 68 -11.14 10.89 -4.60
N ASN A 69 -10.44 10.09 -3.80
CA ASN A 69 -10.76 9.99 -2.39
C ASN A 69 -10.29 11.25 -1.63
N ILE A 70 -11.10 12.30 -1.62
CA ILE A 70 -10.88 13.57 -0.89
C ILE A 70 -10.98 13.34 0.64
N ARG A 71 -11.24 12.12 1.09
CA ARG A 71 -11.47 11.83 2.50
C ARG A 71 -10.19 12.08 3.32
N LYS A 72 -10.41 12.64 4.50
CA LYS A 72 -9.39 12.83 5.55
C LYS A 72 -9.02 11.54 6.28
N THR A 73 -9.56 10.40 5.85
CA THR A 73 -9.35 9.07 6.46
C THR A 73 -8.21 8.34 5.76
N LEU A 74 -7.62 7.35 6.45
CA LEU A 74 -6.66 6.43 5.85
C LEU A 74 -7.38 5.52 4.84
N PHE A 75 -8.46 4.89 5.28
CA PHE A 75 -9.26 4.02 4.46
C PHE A 75 -10.74 4.32 4.65
N SER A 76 -11.25 4.16 5.87
CA SER A 76 -12.61 4.53 6.26
C SER A 76 -12.70 4.67 7.78
N PRO A 77 -13.61 5.50 8.33
CA PRO A 77 -13.69 5.74 9.78
C PRO A 77 -13.85 4.47 10.62
N ARG A 78 -14.47 3.44 10.05
CA ARG A 78 -14.68 2.13 10.72
C ARG A 78 -13.42 1.28 10.77
N VAL A 79 -12.54 1.39 9.78
CA VAL A 79 -11.35 0.54 9.65
C VAL A 79 -10.11 1.22 10.23
N ASP A 80 -10.06 2.55 10.15
CA ASP A 80 -8.90 3.34 10.54
C ASP A 80 -8.37 3.05 11.95
N PRO A 81 -9.19 2.90 13.01
CA PRO A 81 -8.67 2.57 14.35
C PRO A 81 -7.88 1.26 14.37
N PHE A 82 -8.43 0.20 13.78
CA PHE A 82 -7.80 -1.13 13.71
C PHE A 82 -6.56 -1.13 12.81
N LEU A 83 -6.60 -0.34 11.73
CA LEU A 83 -5.47 -0.19 10.83
C LEU A 83 -4.31 0.53 11.51
N LEU A 84 -4.61 1.59 12.28
CA LEU A 84 -3.65 2.34 13.09
C LEU A 84 -2.97 1.45 14.14
N GLU A 85 -3.75 0.65 14.86
CA GLU A 85 -3.25 -0.35 15.83
C GLU A 85 -2.35 -1.39 15.16
N SER A 86 -2.65 -1.73 13.90
CA SER A 86 -1.91 -2.74 13.13
C SER A 86 -0.69 -2.19 12.40
N LEU A 87 -0.43 -0.88 12.36
CA LEU A 87 0.73 -0.31 11.65
C LEU A 87 2.08 -0.93 12.07
N PRO A 88 2.37 -1.16 13.37
CA PRO A 88 3.65 -1.71 13.80
C PRO A 88 3.91 -3.15 13.35
N ARG A 89 2.91 -3.89 12.84
CA ARG A 89 3.05 -5.27 12.36
C ARG A 89 3.00 -5.42 10.84
N ILE A 90 2.74 -4.34 10.09
CA ILE A 90 2.77 -4.37 8.62
C ILE A 90 4.23 -4.52 8.15
N LYS A 91 4.50 -5.57 7.39
CA LYS A 91 5.81 -5.87 6.77
C LYS A 91 5.86 -5.47 5.30
N ARG A 92 4.74 -5.60 4.60
CA ARG A 92 4.64 -5.23 3.18
C ARG A 92 3.41 -4.36 3.00
N LEU A 93 3.60 -3.20 2.39
CA LEU A 93 2.52 -2.25 2.13
C LEU A 93 2.61 -1.77 0.70
N PHE A 94 1.54 -2.00 -0.05
CA PHE A 94 1.34 -1.47 -1.39
C PHE A 94 0.16 -0.50 -1.34
N LEU A 95 0.41 0.75 -1.73
CA LEU A 95 -0.59 1.81 -1.81
C LEU A 95 -0.71 2.30 -3.25
N TRP A 96 -1.92 2.20 -3.81
CA TRP A 96 -2.26 2.85 -5.08
C TRP A 96 -3.22 4.01 -4.82
N ALA A 97 -2.82 5.20 -5.29
CA ALA A 97 -3.48 6.48 -5.05
C ALA A 97 -3.82 6.76 -3.57
N PRO A 98 -2.86 6.63 -2.62
CA PRO A 98 -3.14 6.88 -1.22
C PRO A 98 -3.61 8.31 -0.95
N SER A 99 -4.52 8.48 0.02
CA SER A 99 -4.89 9.81 0.53
C SER A 99 -3.68 10.49 1.21
N ASN A 100 -3.69 11.82 1.25
CA ASN A 100 -2.62 12.59 1.92
C ASN A 100 -2.42 12.21 3.39
N THR A 101 -3.49 11.72 4.04
CA THR A 101 -3.45 11.24 5.42
C THR A 101 -2.42 10.13 5.60
N TRP A 102 -2.24 9.22 4.64
CA TRP A 102 -1.28 8.11 4.75
C TRP A 102 0.14 8.56 5.06
N PHE A 103 0.59 9.64 4.43
CA PHE A 103 1.96 10.11 4.56
C PHE A 103 2.29 10.58 5.99
N ALA A 104 1.29 11.05 6.74
CA ALA A 104 1.44 11.39 8.15
C ALA A 104 1.63 10.16 9.06
N PHE A 105 1.28 8.96 8.59
CA PHE A 105 1.35 7.71 9.35
C PHE A 105 2.44 6.74 8.86
N LEU A 106 3.09 7.02 7.73
CA LEU A 106 4.17 6.16 7.21
C LEU A 106 5.31 6.02 8.22
N ASN A 107 5.58 7.06 9.03
CA ASN A 107 6.55 7.02 10.11
C ASN A 107 6.16 6.09 11.30
N LYS A 108 4.95 5.54 11.34
CA LYS A 108 4.54 4.56 12.36
C LYS A 108 4.79 3.12 11.93
N LEU A 109 5.19 2.91 10.68
CA LEU A 109 5.47 1.59 10.10
C LEU A 109 6.88 1.08 10.48
N SER A 110 7.19 0.97 11.77
CA SER A 110 8.54 0.61 12.25
C SER A 110 9.06 -0.76 11.76
N SER A 111 8.13 -1.67 11.49
CA SER A 111 8.39 -3.04 11.02
C SER A 111 8.45 -3.19 9.50
N ILE A 112 8.13 -2.17 8.72
CA ILE A 112 7.97 -2.30 7.27
C ILE A 112 9.27 -2.73 6.62
N VAL A 113 9.18 -3.72 5.73
CA VAL A 113 10.31 -4.26 4.95
C VAL A 113 10.21 -3.81 3.50
N GLU A 114 8.98 -3.74 2.97
CA GLU A 114 8.68 -3.36 1.60
C GLU A 114 7.55 -2.35 1.55
N LEU A 115 7.82 -1.21 0.93
CA LEU A 115 6.85 -0.14 0.71
C LEU A 115 6.76 0.16 -0.77
N THR A 116 5.55 0.06 -1.31
CA THR A 116 5.23 0.45 -2.68
C THR A 116 4.18 1.55 -2.65
N ILE A 117 4.48 2.69 -3.27
CA ILE A 117 3.56 3.82 -3.41
C ILE A 117 3.43 4.16 -4.89
N ILE A 118 2.21 4.14 -5.40
CA ILE A 118 1.87 4.52 -6.77
C ILE A 118 0.89 5.68 -6.74
N LEU A 119 1.29 6.80 -7.34
CA LEU A 119 0.54 8.02 -7.46
C LEU A 119 0.17 8.21 -8.94
N PRO A 120 -1.12 8.17 -9.30
CA PRO A 120 -1.54 8.37 -10.68
C PRO A 120 -1.25 9.80 -11.15
N SER A 121 -0.83 9.95 -12.40
CA SER A 121 -0.59 11.25 -13.03
C SER A 121 -1.88 12.09 -13.07
N GLY A 122 -1.78 13.38 -12.74
CA GLY A 122 -2.89 14.34 -12.90
C GLY A 122 -3.79 14.55 -11.68
N GLY A 123 -3.56 13.85 -10.56
CA GLY A 123 -4.07 14.30 -9.27
C GLY A 123 -3.17 15.41 -8.74
N THR A 124 -3.72 16.52 -8.26
CA THR A 124 -2.99 17.53 -7.49
C THR A 124 -3.19 17.30 -5.98
N PRO A 125 -2.59 16.27 -5.36
CA PRO A 125 -2.49 16.28 -3.92
C PRO A 125 -1.53 17.41 -3.54
N ASN A 126 -1.97 18.28 -2.62
CA ASN A 126 -1.05 19.11 -1.85
C ASN A 126 0.08 18.22 -1.33
N ASN A 127 1.30 18.39 -1.85
CA ASN A 127 2.39 17.42 -1.72
C ASN A 127 2.77 17.18 -0.25
N PRO A 128 2.37 16.05 0.34
CA PRO A 128 2.78 15.76 1.70
C PRO A 128 4.21 15.23 1.66
N ALA A 129 5.11 15.85 2.43
CA ALA A 129 6.46 15.34 2.59
C ALA A 129 6.42 13.92 3.18
N VAL A 130 7.05 12.96 2.48
CA VAL A 130 7.09 11.56 2.93
C VAL A 130 8.17 11.40 4.01
N ALA A 131 7.77 11.27 5.27
CA ALA A 131 8.69 11.03 6.37
C ALA A 131 8.80 9.53 6.70
N LEU A 132 9.93 8.89 6.35
CA LEU A 132 10.20 7.47 6.64
C LEU A 132 11.19 7.27 7.82
N THR A 133 11.28 8.24 8.73
CA THR A 133 12.32 8.32 9.78
C THR A 133 12.41 7.11 10.71
N ASN A 134 11.30 6.43 10.98
CA ASN A 134 11.28 5.26 11.87
C ASN A 134 11.30 3.92 11.14
N CYS A 135 11.34 3.90 9.80
CA CYS A 135 11.26 2.68 9.00
C CYS A 135 12.62 1.96 8.90
N ARG A 136 13.24 1.61 10.04
CA ARG A 136 14.59 1.01 10.10
C ARG A 136 14.68 -0.37 9.44
N SER A 137 13.56 -1.06 9.34
CA SER A 137 13.45 -2.38 8.71
C SER A 137 13.27 -2.29 7.19
N LEU A 138 13.05 -1.09 6.63
CA LEU A 138 12.75 -0.93 5.22
C LEU A 138 13.97 -1.34 4.39
N ARG A 139 13.76 -2.25 3.44
CA ARG A 139 14.79 -2.74 2.51
C ARG A 139 14.42 -2.46 1.06
N ARG A 140 13.12 -2.50 0.75
CA ARG A 140 12.59 -2.35 -0.60
C ARG A 140 11.65 -1.16 -0.65
N LEU A 141 11.98 -0.18 -1.47
CA LEU A 141 11.14 0.99 -1.71
C LEU A 141 10.84 1.07 -3.20
N TYR A 142 9.55 1.05 -3.55
CA TYR A 142 9.06 1.37 -4.88
C TYR A 142 8.22 2.64 -4.80
N PHE A 143 8.59 3.65 -5.58
CA PHE A 143 7.84 4.88 -5.67
C PHE A 143 7.60 5.26 -7.13
N CYS A 144 6.34 5.40 -7.51
CA CYS A 144 5.92 5.86 -8.83
C CYS A 144 5.02 7.07 -8.65
N GLY A 145 5.43 8.22 -9.16
CA GLY A 145 4.67 9.47 -9.02
C GLY A 145 5.33 10.61 -9.78
N GLY A 146 4.59 11.70 -9.99
CA GLY A 146 5.10 12.90 -10.65
C GLY A 146 6.12 13.67 -9.80
N SER A 147 6.79 14.64 -10.43
CA SER A 147 7.83 15.51 -9.85
C SER A 147 7.43 16.21 -8.56
N ASP A 148 6.14 16.41 -8.35
CA ASP A 148 5.67 17.33 -7.32
C ASP A 148 5.66 16.65 -5.93
N VAL A 149 5.50 15.32 -5.86
CA VAL A 149 5.17 14.59 -4.62
C VAL A 149 6.39 14.11 -3.84
N LEU A 150 7.56 14.66 -4.11
CA LEU A 150 8.79 14.04 -3.62
C LEU A 150 8.97 14.20 -2.10
N PRO A 151 9.43 13.13 -1.41
CA PRO A 151 9.94 13.25 -0.05
C PRO A 151 11.00 14.33 -0.06
N SER A 152 10.90 15.33 0.83
CA SER A 152 12.13 16.05 1.14
C SER A 152 13.18 15.00 1.56
N PRO A 153 14.43 15.08 1.10
CA PRO A 153 15.51 14.08 1.25
C PRO A 153 15.96 13.77 2.69
N LYS A 154 15.08 13.85 3.69
CA LYS A 154 15.34 13.57 5.10
C LYS A 154 14.86 12.19 5.63
N PRO A 155 14.77 11.09 4.87
CA PRO A 155 14.56 9.76 5.47
C PRO A 155 15.87 8.96 5.67
N PRO A 156 15.87 7.92 6.53
CA PRO A 156 16.99 7.01 6.76
C PRO A 156 17.10 6.03 5.58
N LEU A 157 17.46 6.57 4.43
CA LEU A 157 17.66 5.80 3.20
C LEU A 157 18.84 4.82 3.31
N LYS A 158 19.69 4.96 4.35
CA LYS A 158 20.86 4.12 4.66
C LYS A 158 20.56 2.61 4.74
N PHE A 159 19.30 2.21 4.95
CA PHE A 159 18.93 0.80 5.08
C PHE A 159 18.33 0.19 3.80
N ILE A 160 18.06 1.00 2.77
CA ILE A 160 17.38 0.54 1.57
C ILE A 160 18.38 -0.17 0.65
N THR A 161 18.09 -1.44 0.34
CA THR A 161 18.92 -2.25 -0.57
C THR A 161 18.36 -2.32 -1.98
N ASN A 162 17.05 -2.13 -2.13
CA ASN A 162 16.38 -2.18 -3.44
C ASN A 162 15.51 -0.95 -3.60
N LEU A 163 15.82 -0.17 -4.62
CA LEU A 163 15.13 1.07 -4.90
C LEU A 163 14.58 1.05 -6.31
N HIS A 164 13.29 1.34 -6.42
CA HIS A 164 12.59 1.39 -7.69
C HIS A 164 11.86 2.72 -7.83
N PHE A 165 12.11 3.41 -8.93
CA PHE A 165 11.48 4.67 -9.26
C PHE A 165 10.87 4.64 -10.64
N ALA A 166 9.74 5.32 -10.78
CA ALA A 166 9.12 5.58 -12.07
C ALA A 166 8.63 7.02 -12.11
N ALA A 167 8.88 7.69 -13.24
CA ALA A 167 8.48 9.09 -13.50
C ALA A 167 9.05 10.15 -12.53
N LEU A 168 10.20 9.88 -11.89
CA LEU A 168 10.91 10.87 -11.07
C LEU A 168 11.89 11.71 -11.92
N PRO A 169 12.02 13.02 -11.62
CA PRO A 169 13.11 13.84 -12.14
C PRO A 169 14.50 13.26 -11.83
N ILE A 170 15.44 13.42 -12.77
CA ILE A 170 16.77 12.80 -12.67
C ILE A 170 17.62 13.40 -11.54
N ASP A 171 17.52 14.70 -11.32
CA ASP A 171 18.17 15.45 -10.25
C ASP A 171 17.79 14.89 -8.87
N ILE A 172 16.51 14.58 -8.67
CA ILE A 172 16.02 13.99 -7.43
C ILE A 172 16.50 12.55 -7.27
N CYS A 173 16.51 11.78 -8.36
CA CYS A 173 17.06 10.42 -8.33
C CYS A 173 18.53 10.45 -7.88
N VAL A 174 19.33 11.36 -8.44
CA VAL A 174 20.73 11.56 -8.06
C VAL A 174 20.86 11.94 -6.59
N GLU A 175 20.06 12.88 -6.10
CA GLU A 175 20.07 13.27 -4.68
C GLU A 175 19.79 12.08 -3.76
N ILE A 176 18.79 11.26 -4.09
CA ILE A 176 18.47 10.05 -3.32
C ILE A 176 19.63 9.05 -3.37
N PHE A 177 20.24 8.84 -4.53
CA PHE A 177 21.37 7.90 -4.68
C PHE A 177 22.58 8.32 -3.84
N LEU A 178 22.87 9.61 -3.76
CA LEU A 178 23.96 10.14 -2.92
C LEU A 178 23.75 9.86 -1.43
N GLN A 179 22.52 9.57 -0.99
CA GLN A 179 22.20 9.26 0.40
C GLN A 179 22.17 7.76 0.74
N ILE A 180 22.23 6.87 -0.26
CA ILE A 180 22.10 5.42 -0.07
C ILE A 180 23.43 4.73 -0.36
N SER A 181 24.16 4.37 0.69
CA SER A 181 25.40 3.61 0.57
C SER A 181 25.21 2.09 0.49
N THR A 182 24.01 1.57 0.76
CA THR A 182 23.72 0.13 0.86
C THR A 182 22.93 -0.44 -0.34
N LEU A 183 22.90 0.31 -1.44
CA LEU A 183 22.06 0.01 -2.59
C LEU A 183 22.61 -1.17 -3.40
N ASN A 184 21.85 -2.26 -3.47
CA ASN A 184 22.21 -3.46 -4.24
C ASN A 184 21.52 -3.49 -5.60
N LYS A 185 20.29 -2.95 -5.69
CA LYS A 185 19.49 -2.98 -6.90
C LYS A 185 18.78 -1.65 -7.11
N ILE A 186 18.91 -1.13 -8.33
CA ILE A 186 18.20 0.06 -8.79
C ILE A 186 17.34 -0.35 -9.98
N GLY A 187 16.06 0.04 -9.96
CA GLY A 187 15.20 -0.01 -11.13
C GLY A 187 14.64 1.37 -11.42
N MET A 188 14.91 1.89 -12.60
CA MET A 188 14.29 3.13 -13.08
C MET A 188 13.42 2.78 -14.27
N PHE A 189 12.17 3.23 -14.24
CA PHE A 189 11.23 2.99 -15.33
C PHE A 189 10.81 4.32 -15.96
N TYR A 190 11.10 4.48 -17.25
CA TYR A 190 10.62 5.57 -18.08
C TYR A 190 10.24 5.07 -19.49
N PRO A 191 9.02 5.36 -19.99
CA PRO A 191 7.89 5.89 -19.23
C PRO A 191 7.52 4.96 -18.06
N ALA A 192 6.72 5.43 -17.10
CA ALA A 192 6.17 4.53 -16.10
C ALA A 192 5.55 3.33 -16.83
N PRO A 193 5.80 2.08 -16.38
CA PRO A 193 5.26 0.91 -17.06
C PRO A 193 3.76 1.14 -17.15
N PRO A 194 3.12 0.85 -18.31
CA PRO A 194 1.70 1.11 -18.47
C PRO A 194 1.00 0.43 -17.30
N THR A 195 0.48 1.24 -16.38
CA THR A 195 -0.45 0.76 -15.37
C THR A 195 -1.56 0.19 -16.22
N LYS A 196 -1.67 -1.14 -16.30
CA LYS A 196 -2.59 -1.83 -17.22
C LYS A 196 -3.86 -0.99 -17.31
N PRO A 197 -4.16 -0.39 -18.48
CA PRO A 197 -5.25 0.55 -18.57
C PRO A 197 -6.46 -0.15 -17.99
N ILE A 198 -7.07 0.49 -16.99
CA ILE A 198 -8.34 0.05 -16.43
C ILE A 198 -9.20 -0.17 -17.67
N PRO A 199 -9.71 -1.38 -17.92
CA PRO A 199 -10.70 -1.56 -18.96
C PRO A 199 -11.78 -0.54 -18.66
N ASN A 200 -11.97 0.44 -19.56
CA ASN A 200 -13.16 1.26 -19.56
C ASN A 200 -14.30 0.30 -19.92
N ASP A 201 -14.73 -0.50 -18.94
CA ASP A 201 -15.98 -1.23 -18.98
C ASP A 201 -17.05 -0.14 -19.06
N GLY A 202 -17.47 0.13 -20.30
CA GLY A 202 -18.24 1.30 -20.66
C GLY A 202 -19.39 1.56 -19.70
N PHE A 203 -19.31 2.68 -19.00
CA PHE A 203 -20.50 3.37 -18.51
C PHE A 203 -21.13 4.09 -19.72
N GLY A 204 -21.78 3.30 -20.57
CA GLY A 204 -22.75 3.77 -21.54
C GLY A 204 -24.14 3.61 -20.94
N ASN A 205 -24.74 4.74 -20.58
CA ASN A 205 -26.17 5.05 -20.52
C ASN A 205 -27.14 3.97 -20.01
N LEU A 206 -27.62 4.16 -18.78
CA LEU A 206 -28.99 3.84 -18.37
C LEU A 206 -29.64 5.09 -17.79
#